data_AF-A0A8W8J3Y9-F1
#
_entry.id   AF-A0A8W8J3Y9-F1
#
_cell.length_a   1.000
_cell.length_b   1.000
_cell.length_c   1.000
_cell.angle_alpha   90.00
_cell.angle_beta   90.00
_cell.angle_gamma   90.00
#
_symmetry.space_group_name_H-M   'P 1'
#
loop_
_entity.id
_entity.type
_entity.pdbx_description
1 polymer ?
#
loop_
_entity_poly.entity_id
_entity_poly.type
_entity_poly.pdbx_seq_one_letter_code
_entity_poly.pdbx_strand_id
1 'polypeptide(L)'
;MKNRTLWNCSRSFIINKHSNGCLDEKGWLAVGEPATGCCPWDIVPNKPSFLYSAVDDTVTFVRGSTDLGTAEAMAVFVNYN
;
A
#
# COMPACT_ATOMS: atom_id res chain seq x y z
N MET A 1 -3.86 -0.81 30.20
CA MET A 1 -4.78 -1.32 29.14
C MET A 1 -4.41 -0.59 27.85
N LYS A 2 -3.73 -1.23 26.90
CA LYS A 2 -3.45 -0.62 25.59
C LYS A 2 -4.71 -0.77 24.74
N ASN A 3 -5.51 0.29 24.62
CA ASN A 3 -6.61 0.36 23.67
C ASN A 3 -6.04 0.28 22.25
N ARG A 4 -5.90 -0.94 21.73
CA ARG A 4 -5.79 -1.15 20.28
C ARG A 4 -7.17 -0.94 19.72
N THR A 5 -7.48 0.30 19.34
CA THR A 5 -8.54 0.58 18.37
C THR A 5 -8.23 -0.25 17.13
N LEU A 6 -8.97 -1.34 16.96
CA LEU A 6 -8.96 -2.13 15.74
C LEU A 6 -9.64 -1.24 14.70
N TRP A 7 -8.84 -0.46 13.98
CA TRP A 7 -9.29 0.17 12.75
C TRP A 7 -9.79 -0.97 11.86
N ASN A 8 -11.10 -1.00 11.59
CA ASN A 8 -11.69 -1.99 10.67
C ASN A 8 -11.32 -1.58 9.24
N CYS A 9 -10.04 -1.76 8.91
CA CYS A 9 -9.50 -1.40 7.61
C CYS A 9 -9.96 -2.44 6.58
N SER A 10 -10.35 -1.94 5.41
CA SER A 10 -10.68 -2.80 4.28
C SER A 10 -9.48 -3.69 3.90
N ARG A 11 -9.77 -4.83 3.26
CA ARG A 11 -8.79 -5.88 2.96
C ARG A 11 -7.76 -5.39 1.95
N SER A 12 -6.66 -4.84 2.46
CA SER A 12 -5.55 -4.39 1.61
C SER A 12 -4.62 -5.56 1.28
N PHE A 13 -4.21 -5.67 0.01
CA PHE A 13 -3.08 -6.52 -0.40
C PHE A 13 -1.82 -5.65 -0.43
N ILE A 14 -0.80 -6.03 0.32
CA ILE A 14 0.45 -5.27 0.44
C ILE A 14 1.63 -6.23 0.40
N ILE A 15 2.65 -5.91 -0.40
CA ILE A 15 3.97 -6.54 -0.36
C ILE A 15 4.94 -5.52 0.25
N ASN A 16 5.25 -5.72 1.52
CA ASN A 16 6.06 -4.82 2.32
C ASN A 16 7.38 -5.46 2.79
N LYS A 17 8.38 -4.61 3.03
CA LYS A 17 9.66 -4.97 3.66
C LYS A 17 9.65 -4.63 5.14
N HIS A 18 8.90 -3.59 5.51
CA HIS A 18 8.82 -3.09 6.87
C HIS A 18 7.42 -2.56 7.16
N SER A 19 6.80 -3.10 8.22
CA SER A 19 5.52 -2.63 8.77
C SER A 19 5.77 -2.14 10.19
N ASN A 20 5.70 -0.82 10.39
CA ASN A 20 5.68 -0.20 11.72
C ASN A 20 4.38 0.60 11.95
N GLY A 21 3.31 0.19 11.27
CA GLY A 21 2.01 0.87 11.27
C GLY A 21 1.89 1.91 10.16
N CYS A 22 0.72 2.57 10.11
CA CYS A 22 0.29 3.43 9.01
C CYS A 22 1.23 4.59 8.63
N LEU A 23 2.18 5.00 9.48
CA LEU A 23 3.05 6.15 9.22
C LEU A 23 4.34 5.77 8.49
N ASP A 24 4.81 4.53 8.68
CA ASP A 24 6.14 4.08 8.23
C ASP A 24 6.06 2.78 7.41
N GLU A 25 4.91 2.52 6.77
CA GLU A 25 4.71 1.35 5.93
C GLU A 25 5.58 1.47 4.66
N LYS A 26 6.54 0.55 4.50
CA LYS A 26 7.49 0.54 3.38
C LYS A 26 7.41 -0.76 2.60
N GLY A 27 7.26 -0.65 1.29
CA GLY A 27 7.11 -1.81 0.43
C GLY A 27 7.38 -1.54 -1.03
N TRP A 28 7.05 -2.56 -1.83
CA TRP A 28 7.15 -2.52 -3.28
C TRP A 28 5.78 -2.34 -3.94
N LEU A 29 4.71 -2.76 -3.27
CA LEU A 29 3.39 -2.84 -3.86
C LEU A 29 2.28 -2.77 -2.80
N ALA A 30 1.24 -2.00 -3.08
CA ALA A 30 0.02 -1.92 -2.25
C ALA A 30 -1.23 -1.75 -3.13
N VAL A 31 -2.36 -2.28 -2.68
CA VAL A 31 -3.68 -2.06 -3.31
C VAL A 31 -4.50 -1.14 -2.41
N GLY A 32 -4.81 0.06 -2.91
CA GLY A 32 -5.71 0.99 -2.24
C GLY A 32 -7.16 0.64 -2.55
N GLU A 33 -7.97 0.32 -1.54
CA GLU A 33 -9.40 -0.01 -1.70
C GLU A 33 -10.32 1.21 -1.49
N PRO A 34 -11.49 1.27 -2.16
CA PRO A 34 -12.40 2.42 -2.14
C PRO A 34 -12.87 2.86 -0.73
N ALA A 35 -12.94 1.94 0.24
CA ALA A 35 -13.08 2.23 1.68
C ALA A 35 -11.72 1.91 2.34
N THR A 36 -11.05 2.70 3.18
CA THR A 36 -11.34 3.89 4.01
C THR A 36 -10.00 4.51 4.45
N GLY A 37 -10.00 5.78 4.90
CA GLY A 37 -8.87 6.57 5.43
C GLY A 37 -8.22 6.04 6.72
N CYS A 38 -7.84 4.77 6.78
CA CYS A 38 -7.20 4.13 7.93
C CYS A 38 -5.76 4.59 8.11
N CYS A 39 -5.04 4.72 7.00
CA CYS A 39 -3.67 5.15 6.93
C CYS A 39 -3.56 6.35 5.98
N PRO A 40 -2.73 7.36 6.28
CA PRO A 40 -2.55 8.51 5.38
C PRO A 40 -2.20 8.13 3.95
N TRP A 41 -1.54 6.98 3.78
CA TRP A 41 -1.12 6.44 2.49
C TRP A 41 -2.22 5.74 1.70
N ASP A 42 -3.28 5.30 2.36
CA ASP A 42 -4.44 4.76 1.66
C ASP A 42 -5.31 5.88 1.07
N ILE A 43 -5.05 7.16 1.39
CA ILE A 43 -5.80 8.32 0.88
C ILE A 43 -5.23 8.71 -0.50
N VAL A 44 -5.43 7.83 -1.46
CA VAL A 44 -5.11 8.05 -2.88
C VAL A 44 -6.38 8.29 -3.70
N PRO A 45 -6.34 9.20 -4.70
CA PRO A 45 -7.47 9.41 -5.62
C PRO A 45 -7.66 8.21 -6.56
N ASN A 46 -8.83 8.10 -7.20
CA ASN A 46 -9.13 7.11 -8.25
C ASN A 46 -8.99 5.64 -7.83
N LYS A 47 -9.61 5.25 -6.71
CA LYS A 47 -9.59 3.88 -6.20
C LYS A 47 -10.59 2.95 -6.93
N PRO A 48 -10.32 1.64 -6.99
CA PRO A 48 -9.12 0.95 -6.50
C PRO A 48 -7.89 1.22 -7.37
N SER A 49 -6.70 1.25 -6.75
CA SER A 49 -5.44 1.51 -7.47
C SER A 49 -4.32 0.60 -7.01
N PHE A 50 -3.51 0.12 -7.96
CA PHE A 50 -2.23 -0.51 -7.67
C PHE A 50 -1.17 0.57 -7.47
N LEU A 51 -0.58 0.64 -6.28
CA LEU A 51 0.54 1.51 -5.94
C LEU A 51 1.82 0.69 -5.97
N TYR A 52 2.89 1.19 -6.59
CA TYR A 52 4.17 0.48 -6.67
C TYR A 52 5.36 1.42 -6.48
N SER A 53 6.51 0.87 -6.09
CA SER A 53 7.77 1.62 -6.04
C SER A 53 8.25 1.96 -7.45
N ALA A 54 8.37 3.24 -7.77
CA ALA A 54 8.90 3.73 -9.04
C ALA A 54 10.44 3.89 -9.03
N VAL A 55 11.11 3.39 -7.98
CA VAL A 55 12.56 3.42 -7.81
C VAL A 55 13.09 2.00 -7.53
N ASP A 56 14.40 1.81 -7.64
CA ASP A 56 15.07 0.51 -7.46
C ASP A 56 15.22 0.08 -5.96
N ASP A 57 14.35 0.57 -5.08
CA ASP A 57 14.27 0.18 -3.66
C ASP A 57 12.82 0.29 -3.14
N THR A 58 12.58 0.03 -1.85
CA THR A 58 11.28 0.24 -1.21
C THR A 58 10.97 1.72 -1.02
N VAL A 59 9.69 2.06 -1.14
CA VAL A 59 9.19 3.41 -0.84
C VAL A 59 8.29 3.38 0.37
N THR A 60 8.32 4.48 1.12
CA THR A 60 7.27 4.74 2.10
C THR A 60 6.03 5.10 1.32
N PHE A 61 4.91 4.40 1.57
CA PHE A 61 3.66 4.79 0.96
C PHE A 61 3.24 6.13 1.58
N VAL A 62 3.28 7.21 0.80
CA VAL A 62 2.84 8.54 1.23
C VAL A 62 2.25 9.28 0.05
N ARG A 63 1.13 9.97 0.27
CA ARG A 63 0.48 10.78 -0.77
C ARG A 63 1.44 11.83 -1.31
N GLY A 64 1.53 11.93 -2.64
CA GLY A 64 2.34 12.94 -3.32
C GLY A 64 3.83 12.61 -3.40
N SER A 65 4.26 11.42 -2.98
CA SER A 65 5.61 10.93 -3.24
C SER A 65 5.87 10.87 -4.76
N THR A 66 7.02 11.36 -5.20
CA THR A 66 7.52 11.20 -6.58
C THR A 66 8.02 9.79 -6.86
N ASP A 67 8.29 9.02 -5.80
CA ASP A 67 8.85 7.68 -5.90
C ASP A 67 7.74 6.62 -5.92
N LEU A 68 6.47 7.04 -5.88
CA LEU A 68 5.30 6.17 -5.90
C LEU A 68 4.60 6.24 -7.26
N GLY A 69 4.49 5.11 -7.94
CA GLY A 69 3.73 4.96 -9.19
C GLY A 69 2.31 4.43 -8.96
N THR A 70 1.46 4.60 -9.98
CA THR A 70 0.12 3.98 -10.05
C THR A 70 0.01 3.11 -11.31
N ALA A 71 -0.64 1.96 -11.21
CA ALA A 71 -0.87 1.05 -12.33
C ALA A 71 -2.33 0.64 -12.45
N GLU A 72 -2.77 0.36 -13.68
CA GLU A 72 -4.13 -0.12 -13.99
C GLU A 72 -4.26 -1.64 -13.83
N ALA A 73 -3.16 -2.38 -13.97
CA ALA A 73 -3.14 -3.84 -13.90
C ALA A 73 -1.85 -4.37 -13.25
N MET A 74 -1.96 -5.55 -12.63
CA MET A 74 -0.85 -6.35 -12.11
C MET A 74 -0.90 -7.74 -12.74
N ALA A 75 0.23 -8.21 -13.25
CA ALA A 75 0.39 -9.58 -13.72
C ALA A 75 1.27 -10.37 -12.74
N VAL A 76 0.78 -11.52 -12.27
CA VAL A 76 1.54 -12.46 -11.45
C VAL A 76 1.82 -13.70 -12.29
N PHE A 77 3.09 -13.98 -12.54
CA PHE A 77 3.54 -15.17 -13.24
C PHE A 77 4.02 -16.19 -12.21
N VAL A 78 3.33 -17.33 -12.13
CA VAL A 78 3.72 -18.43 -11.24
C VAL A 78 4.47 -19.46 -12.08
N ASN A 79 5.71 -19.75 -11.67
CA ASN A 79 6.46 -20.88 -12.21
C ASN A 79 6.22 -22.10 -11.31
N TYR A 80 5.79 -23.21 -11.90
CA TYR A 80 5.44 -24.46 -11.19
C TYR A 80 6.54 -25.51 -11.23
N ASN A 81 7.79 -25.11 -11.50
CA ASN A 81 8.96 -26.00 -11.46
C ASN A 81 9.09 -26.77 -10.14
#